data_AF-A0AAV7BU45-F1
#
_entry.id   AF-A0AAV7BU45-F1
#
_cell.length_a   1.000
_cell.length_b   1.000
_cell.length_c   1.000
_cell.angle_alpha   90.00
_cell.angle_beta   90.00
_cell.angle_gamma   90.00
#
_symmetry.space_group_name_H-M   'P 1'
#
loop_
_entity.id
_entity.type
_entity.pdbx_description
1 polymer ?
#
loop_
_entity_poly.entity_id
_entity_poly.type
_entity_poly.pdbx_seq_one_letter_code
_entity_poly.pdbx_strand_id
1 'polypeptide(L)'
;MCPAFIPVHVFSHFSFISEALFGRAPFASRSFSELEEKIRSSQSIELPTRPRVSLECRDLLQRLLVRDPDQRISFPDFFNHSFVDLEHMPCAESLQKAAAFVVEAVEKDGAGEHSAALTLYCRALEYFIPALHYETDVRRKEVIRSKVCQYVSRAEELKVLVSSNNKSLLQQGISSRELLKEMSQDKPRLFAALDVASAAVVKDEEGMAADALDLYQQSLGELILMLSAEPAGRRRELLHAEIQTLMKRAEFLKEQVSKVQ
;
A
#
# COMPACT_ATOMS: atom_id res chain seq x y z
N MET A 1 14.67 -38.65 -5.61
CA MET A 1 13.45 -38.23 -4.89
C MET A 1 12.84 -37.08 -5.67
N CYS A 2 11.67 -37.30 -6.28
CA CYS A 2 11.05 -36.34 -7.19
C CYS A 2 10.58 -35.09 -6.42
N PRO A 3 11.06 -33.88 -6.77
CA PRO A 3 10.62 -32.63 -6.14
C PRO A 3 9.34 -32.13 -6.82
N ALA A 4 8.37 -33.02 -7.03
CA ALA A 4 7.15 -32.73 -7.77
C ALA A 4 5.90 -33.03 -6.93
N PHE A 5 5.90 -32.53 -5.69
CA PHE A 5 4.65 -32.12 -5.06
C PHE A 5 4.55 -30.60 -5.20
N ILE A 6 4.36 -30.19 -6.46
CA ILE A 6 3.86 -28.88 -6.82
C ILE A 6 2.58 -28.68 -6.01
N PRO A 7 2.33 -27.55 -5.33
CA PRO A 7 1.01 -27.28 -4.78
C PRO A 7 0.04 -27.16 -5.96
N VAL A 8 -0.57 -28.31 -6.29
CA VAL A 8 -1.40 -28.55 -7.49
C VAL A 8 -2.47 -27.47 -7.64
N HIS A 9 -2.97 -26.97 -6.51
CA HIS A 9 -4.00 -25.94 -6.45
C HIS A 9 -3.62 -24.65 -7.15
N VAL A 10 -2.42 -24.09 -6.98
CA VAL A 10 -2.07 -22.78 -7.59
C VAL A 10 -1.98 -22.88 -9.10
N PHE A 11 -1.43 -23.99 -9.60
CA PHE A 11 -1.33 -24.27 -11.03
C PHE A 11 -2.70 -24.53 -11.66
N SER A 12 -3.62 -25.16 -10.92
CA SER A 12 -5.01 -25.34 -11.35
C SER A 12 -5.76 -24.01 -11.44
N HIS A 13 -5.70 -23.14 -10.41
CA HIS A 13 -6.33 -21.82 -10.46
C HIS A 13 -5.79 -20.98 -11.62
N PHE A 14 -4.48 -21.07 -11.88
CA PHE A 14 -3.87 -20.45 -13.04
C PHE A 14 -4.40 -21.00 -14.37
N SER A 15 -4.51 -22.33 -14.52
CA SER A 15 -5.04 -22.93 -15.75
C SER A 15 -6.46 -22.43 -16.05
N PHE A 16 -7.32 -22.34 -15.02
CA PHE A 16 -8.67 -21.81 -15.15
C PHE A 16 -8.69 -20.33 -15.55
N ILE A 17 -7.89 -19.49 -14.91
CA ILE A 17 -7.86 -18.04 -15.22
C ILE A 17 -7.32 -17.81 -16.65
N SER A 18 -6.25 -18.52 -17.04
CA SER A 18 -5.69 -18.41 -18.39
C SER A 18 -6.68 -18.91 -19.45
N GLU A 19 -7.37 -20.02 -19.20
CA GLU A 19 -8.36 -20.55 -20.13
C GLU A 19 -9.56 -19.61 -20.26
N ALA A 20 -10.05 -19.04 -19.16
CA ALA A 20 -11.14 -18.06 -19.17
C ALA A 20 -10.76 -16.77 -19.93
N LEU A 21 -9.52 -16.31 -19.82
CA LEU A 21 -9.06 -15.06 -20.45
C LEU A 21 -8.66 -15.22 -21.92
N PHE A 22 -8.03 -16.34 -22.28
CA PHE A 22 -7.45 -16.54 -23.62
C PHE A 22 -8.17 -17.59 -24.45
N GLY A 23 -9.17 -18.28 -23.88
CA GLY A 23 -9.92 -19.36 -24.53
C GLY A 23 -9.10 -20.63 -24.76
N ARG A 24 -7.90 -20.71 -24.19
CA ARG A 24 -6.99 -21.86 -24.33
C ARG A 24 -6.14 -22.03 -23.08
N ALA A 25 -5.97 -23.28 -22.66
CA ALA A 25 -5.04 -23.63 -21.61
C ALA A 25 -3.59 -23.31 -22.04
N PRO A 26 -2.73 -22.87 -21.11
CA PRO A 26 -1.33 -22.53 -21.40
C PRO A 26 -0.53 -23.70 -22.00
N PHE A 27 -0.91 -24.92 -21.65
CA PHE A 27 -0.31 -26.16 -22.16
C PHE A 27 -1.23 -26.92 -23.12
N ALA A 28 -2.11 -26.22 -23.84
CA ALA A 28 -2.92 -26.85 -24.86
C ALA A 28 -2.02 -27.60 -25.86
N SER A 29 -2.21 -28.91 -25.95
CA SER A 29 -1.43 -29.84 -26.77
C SER A 29 -2.37 -30.82 -27.46
N ARG A 30 -1.98 -31.32 -28.63
CA ARG A 30 -2.77 -32.28 -29.40
C ARG A 30 -2.48 -33.73 -29.02
N SER A 31 -1.40 -33.97 -28.26
CA SER A 31 -1.00 -35.28 -27.75
C SER A 31 -0.44 -35.20 -26.33
N PHE A 32 -0.47 -36.32 -25.62
CA PHE A 32 0.11 -36.44 -24.27
C PHE A 32 1.62 -36.23 -24.27
N SER A 33 2.33 -36.69 -25.30
CA SER A 33 3.78 -36.51 -25.42
C SER A 33 4.16 -35.03 -25.59
N GLU A 34 3.41 -34.27 -26.38
CA GLU A 34 3.61 -32.83 -26.54
C GLU A 34 3.29 -32.07 -25.23
N LEU A 35 2.29 -32.51 -24.48
CA LEU A 35 1.98 -31.97 -23.15
C LEU A 35 3.12 -32.24 -22.16
N GLU A 36 3.65 -33.46 -22.12
CA GLU A 36 4.75 -33.86 -21.25
C GLU A 36 6.03 -33.06 -21.54
N GLU A 37 6.36 -32.86 -22.82
CA GLU A 37 7.49 -32.02 -23.25
C GLU A 37 7.32 -30.57 -22.79
N LYS A 38 6.14 -29.99 -22.94
CA LYS A 38 5.88 -28.61 -22.48
C LYS A 38 5.89 -28.49 -20.95
N ILE A 39 5.44 -29.51 -20.22
CA ILE A 39 5.52 -29.52 -18.75
C ILE A 39 6.99 -29.63 -18.30
N ARG A 40 7.81 -30.45 -18.96
CA ARG A 40 9.21 -30.67 -18.60
C ARG A 40 10.16 -29.57 -19.11
N SER A 41 9.76 -28.82 -20.13
CA SER A 41 10.52 -27.70 -20.68
C SER A 41 10.78 -26.61 -19.63
N SER A 42 11.98 -26.02 -19.68
CA SER A 42 12.36 -24.85 -18.86
C SER A 42 11.92 -23.52 -19.46
N GLN A 43 11.28 -23.53 -20.65
CA GLN A 43 10.81 -22.32 -21.31
C GLN A 43 9.74 -21.62 -20.46
N SER A 44 9.90 -20.30 -20.30
CA SER A 44 8.90 -19.42 -19.68
C SER A 44 7.62 -19.45 -20.48
N ILE A 45 6.48 -19.47 -19.79
CA ILE A 45 5.18 -19.50 -20.46
C ILE A 45 4.84 -18.08 -20.90
N GLU A 46 4.79 -17.87 -22.21
CA GLU A 46 4.49 -16.56 -22.79
C GLU A 46 2.98 -16.33 -22.82
N LEU A 47 2.54 -15.27 -22.14
CA LEU A 47 1.15 -14.83 -22.19
C LEU A 47 0.84 -14.19 -23.56
N PRO A 48 -0.24 -14.60 -24.24
CA PRO A 48 -0.66 -13.98 -25.49
C PRO A 48 -0.82 -12.46 -25.36
N THR A 49 -0.55 -11.73 -26.44
CA THR A 49 -0.72 -10.26 -26.49
C THR A 49 -2.18 -9.84 -26.70
N ARG A 50 -3.07 -10.78 -27.00
CA ARG A 50 -4.51 -10.57 -27.19
C ARG A 50 -5.31 -11.67 -26.47
N PRO A 51 -6.44 -11.34 -25.80
CA PRO A 51 -6.99 -9.99 -25.58
C PRO A 51 -6.09 -9.12 -24.68
N ARG A 52 -6.28 -7.80 -24.72
CA ARG A 52 -5.55 -6.87 -23.83
C ARG A 52 -6.10 -7.03 -22.42
N VAL A 53 -5.27 -7.57 -21.52
CA VAL A 53 -5.55 -7.65 -20.09
C VAL A 53 -4.95 -6.44 -19.38
N SER A 54 -5.46 -6.10 -18.20
CA SER A 54 -4.87 -5.03 -17.37
C SER A 54 -3.44 -5.40 -16.93
N LEU A 55 -2.66 -4.39 -16.54
CA LEU A 55 -1.28 -4.60 -16.11
C LEU A 55 -1.22 -5.48 -14.85
N GLU A 56 -2.17 -5.30 -13.95
CA GLU A 56 -2.31 -6.03 -12.70
C GLU A 56 -2.70 -7.50 -12.97
N CYS A 57 -3.58 -7.74 -13.93
CA CYS A 57 -3.93 -9.10 -14.35
C CYS A 57 -2.69 -9.81 -14.94
N ARG A 58 -1.93 -9.12 -15.79
CA ARG A 58 -0.72 -9.66 -16.39
C ARG A 58 0.36 -9.94 -15.35
N ASP A 59 0.55 -9.06 -14.36
CA ASP A 59 1.48 -9.27 -13.25
C ASP A 59 1.11 -10.52 -12.44
N LEU A 60 -0.17 -10.64 -12.03
CA LEU A 60 -0.65 -11.83 -11.32
C LEU A 60 -0.38 -13.11 -12.11
N LEU A 61 -0.75 -13.12 -13.40
CA LEU A 61 -0.53 -14.26 -14.27
C LEU A 61 0.96 -14.60 -14.39
N GLN A 62 1.84 -13.61 -14.55
CA GLN A 62 3.28 -13.81 -14.63
C GLN A 62 3.85 -14.42 -13.33
N ARG A 63 3.38 -13.98 -12.17
CA ARG A 63 3.84 -14.52 -10.88
C ARG A 63 3.26 -15.91 -10.57
N LEU A 64 2.05 -16.21 -11.06
CA LEU A 64 1.48 -17.55 -11.03
C LEU A 64 2.20 -18.52 -11.99
N LEU A 65 2.76 -17.99 -13.07
CA LEU A 65 3.44 -18.73 -14.14
C LEU A 65 4.88 -19.12 -13.85
N VAL A 66 5.41 -18.74 -12.69
CA VAL A 66 6.78 -19.11 -12.29
C VAL A 66 6.85 -20.61 -12.02
N ARG A 67 7.73 -21.31 -12.75
CA ARG A 67 7.92 -22.77 -12.65
C ARG A 67 8.52 -23.17 -11.30
N ASP A 68 9.52 -22.41 -10.86
CA ASP A 68 10.15 -22.59 -9.56
C ASP A 68 9.14 -22.26 -8.44
N PRO A 69 8.75 -23.23 -7.60
CA PRO A 69 7.79 -23.00 -6.52
C PRO A 69 8.31 -22.01 -5.48
N ASP A 70 9.62 -21.90 -5.27
CA ASP A 70 10.20 -21.01 -4.27
C ASP A 70 10.20 -19.55 -4.73
N GLN A 71 10.16 -19.33 -6.05
CA GLN A 71 10.06 -18.00 -6.67
C GLN A 71 8.61 -17.65 -7.08
N ARG A 72 7.69 -18.62 -6.97
CA ARG A 72 6.27 -18.41 -7.29
C ARG A 72 5.62 -17.56 -6.22
N ILE A 73 4.61 -16.79 -6.62
CA ILE A 73 3.77 -16.06 -5.66
C ILE A 73 3.27 -16.99 -4.55
N SER A 74 3.46 -16.56 -3.31
CA SER A 74 2.98 -17.28 -2.15
C SER A 74 1.45 -17.17 -2.06
N PHE A 75 0.79 -18.07 -1.31
CA PHE A 75 -0.65 -17.98 -1.10
C PHE A 75 -1.08 -16.65 -0.45
N PRO A 76 -0.41 -16.15 0.62
CA PRO A 76 -0.70 -14.84 1.18
C PRO A 76 -0.58 -13.71 0.14
N ASP A 77 0.49 -13.69 -0.65
CA ASP A 77 0.71 -12.66 -1.67
C ASP A 77 -0.30 -12.75 -2.82
N PHE A 78 -0.76 -13.96 -3.15
CA PHE A 78 -1.80 -14.18 -4.15
C PHE A 78 -3.13 -13.54 -3.73
N PHE A 79 -3.57 -13.79 -2.50
CA PHE A 79 -4.84 -13.25 -2.00
C PHE A 79 -4.79 -11.73 -1.75
N ASN A 80 -3.60 -11.20 -1.43
CA ASN A 80 -3.36 -9.76 -1.28
C ASN A 80 -3.00 -9.06 -2.60
N HIS A 81 -2.96 -9.79 -3.72
CA HIS A 81 -2.63 -9.19 -5.01
C HIS A 81 -3.73 -8.21 -5.43
N SER A 82 -3.35 -7.03 -5.91
CA SER A 82 -4.29 -5.94 -6.29
C SER A 82 -5.33 -6.34 -7.33
N PHE A 83 -5.08 -7.40 -8.09
CA PHE A 83 -6.05 -7.97 -9.05
C PHE A 83 -7.10 -8.86 -8.38
N VAL A 84 -6.75 -9.55 -7.29
CA VAL A 84 -7.66 -10.48 -6.59
C VAL A 84 -8.48 -9.73 -5.55
N ASP A 85 -7.84 -8.83 -4.80
CA ASP A 85 -8.44 -7.93 -3.81
C ASP A 85 -9.63 -8.54 -3.03
N LEU A 86 -9.36 -9.61 -2.27
CA LEU A 86 -10.38 -10.24 -1.44
C LEU A 86 -10.83 -9.37 -0.28
N GLU A 87 -9.99 -8.42 0.15
CA GLU A 87 -10.30 -7.54 1.28
C GLU A 87 -11.54 -6.70 1.01
N HIS A 88 -11.66 -6.17 -0.21
CA HIS A 88 -12.80 -5.36 -0.63
C HIS A 88 -13.89 -6.14 -1.36
N MET A 89 -13.84 -7.49 -1.31
CA MET A 89 -14.88 -8.31 -1.89
C MET A 89 -16.24 -7.95 -1.27
N PRO A 90 -17.27 -7.70 -2.09
CA PRO A 90 -18.56 -7.26 -1.58
C PRO A 90 -19.26 -8.40 -0.85
N CYS A 91 -19.44 -8.21 0.45
CA CYS A 91 -20.18 -9.08 1.35
C CYS A 91 -20.88 -8.20 2.40
N ALA A 92 -21.78 -8.79 3.20
CA ALA A 92 -22.50 -8.02 4.22
C ALA A 92 -21.55 -7.38 5.24
N GLU A 93 -20.48 -8.08 5.62
CA GLU A 93 -19.47 -7.58 6.56
C GLU A 93 -18.64 -6.43 5.98
N SER A 94 -18.29 -6.48 4.68
CA SER A 94 -17.50 -5.42 4.04
C SER A 94 -18.31 -4.13 3.87
N LEU A 95 -19.61 -4.23 3.60
CA LEU A 95 -20.52 -3.08 3.62
C LEU A 95 -20.68 -2.47 5.02
N GLN A 96 -20.72 -3.30 6.08
CA GLN A 96 -20.75 -2.82 7.45
C GLN A 96 -19.44 -2.10 7.83
N LYS A 97 -18.28 -2.64 7.43
CA LYS A 97 -16.99 -1.98 7.60
C LYS A 97 -16.94 -0.62 6.88
N ALA A 98 -17.40 -0.57 5.64
CA ALA A 98 -17.49 0.68 4.88
C ALA A 98 -18.36 1.73 5.59
N ALA A 99 -19.52 1.31 6.12
CA ALA A 99 -20.39 2.18 6.89
C ALA A 99 -19.74 2.68 8.20
N ALA A 100 -19.02 1.80 8.90
CA ALA A 100 -18.28 2.19 10.11
C ALA A 100 -17.21 3.25 9.81
N PHE A 101 -16.44 3.08 8.73
CA PHE A 101 -15.47 4.10 8.29
C PHE A 101 -16.13 5.44 7.96
N VAL A 102 -17.32 5.44 7.34
CA VAL A 102 -18.04 6.68 7.05
C VAL A 102 -18.49 7.38 8.34
N VAL A 103 -19.00 6.63 9.33
CA VAL A 103 -19.43 7.21 10.60
C VAL A 103 -18.25 7.91 11.28
N GLU A 104 -17.12 7.22 11.38
CA GLU A 104 -15.89 7.79 11.94
C GLU A 104 -15.39 8.98 11.12
N ALA A 105 -15.46 8.91 9.78
CA ALA A 105 -15.07 10.02 8.90
C ALA A 105 -15.91 11.27 9.15
N VAL A 106 -17.23 11.13 9.32
CA VAL A 106 -18.13 12.25 9.61
C VAL A 106 -17.85 12.87 10.97
N GLU A 107 -17.57 12.04 11.99
CA GLU A 107 -17.20 12.54 13.32
C GLU A 107 -15.90 13.36 13.26
N LYS A 108 -14.88 12.84 12.57
CA LYS A 108 -13.58 13.51 12.39
C LYS A 108 -13.70 14.79 11.56
N ASP A 109 -14.53 14.78 10.53
CA ASP A 109 -14.81 15.96 9.71
C ASP A 109 -15.50 17.05 10.55
N GLY A 110 -16.49 16.68 11.37
CA GLY A 110 -17.16 17.58 12.30
C GLY A 110 -16.24 18.14 13.39
N ALA A 111 -15.21 17.39 13.79
CA ALA A 111 -14.19 17.84 14.73
C ALA A 111 -13.12 18.76 14.09
N GLY A 112 -13.16 18.95 12.76
CA GLY A 112 -12.14 19.73 12.02
C GLY A 112 -10.85 18.96 11.73
N GLU A 113 -10.80 17.66 12.04
CA GLU A 113 -9.67 16.76 11.72
C GLU A 113 -9.72 16.33 10.24
N HIS A 114 -9.57 17.29 9.33
CA HIS A 114 -9.81 17.09 7.90
C HIS A 114 -8.88 16.05 7.25
N SER A 115 -7.65 15.89 7.73
CA SER A 115 -6.69 14.89 7.23
C SER A 115 -7.13 13.47 7.58
N ALA A 116 -7.52 13.22 8.83
CA ALA A 116 -8.01 11.93 9.29
C ALA A 116 -9.35 11.58 8.62
N ALA A 117 -10.26 12.54 8.53
CA ALA A 117 -11.55 12.38 7.83
C ALA A 117 -11.36 11.98 6.36
N LEU A 118 -10.44 12.66 5.65
CA LEU A 118 -10.12 12.34 4.26
C LEU A 118 -9.69 10.88 4.10
N THR A 119 -8.75 10.42 4.95
CA THR A 119 -8.26 9.03 4.91
C THR A 119 -9.39 8.03 5.15
N LEU A 120 -10.27 8.29 6.10
CA LEU A 120 -11.42 7.43 6.41
C LEU A 120 -12.45 7.40 5.27
N TYR A 121 -12.73 8.53 4.62
CA TYR A 121 -13.57 8.56 3.42
C TYR A 121 -12.96 7.75 2.27
N CYS A 122 -11.65 7.87 2.02
CA CYS A 122 -10.97 7.07 1.01
C CYS A 122 -11.09 5.57 1.32
N ARG A 123 -10.84 5.16 2.56
CA ARG A 123 -11.00 3.76 3.00
C ARG A 123 -12.41 3.26 2.81
N ALA A 124 -13.43 4.03 3.19
CA ALA A 124 -14.82 3.64 2.97
C ALA A 124 -15.12 3.40 1.48
N LEU A 125 -14.59 4.25 0.60
CA LEU A 125 -14.79 4.16 -0.84
C LEU A 125 -14.14 2.92 -1.46
N GLU A 126 -13.01 2.45 -0.92
CA GLU A 126 -12.36 1.19 -1.33
C GLU A 126 -13.32 0.00 -1.19
N TYR A 127 -14.21 0.00 -0.20
CA TYR A 127 -15.25 -1.02 -0.02
C TYR A 127 -16.54 -0.76 -0.82
N PHE A 128 -16.98 0.51 -0.92
CA PHE A 128 -18.24 0.82 -1.62
C PHE A 128 -18.14 0.69 -3.14
N ILE A 129 -16.99 0.95 -3.76
CA ILE A 129 -16.83 0.89 -5.21
C ILE A 129 -16.99 -0.54 -5.74
N PRO A 130 -16.32 -1.57 -5.19
CA PRO A 130 -16.60 -2.96 -5.56
C PRO A 130 -18.05 -3.35 -5.30
N ALA A 131 -18.61 -2.97 -4.14
CA ALA A 131 -20.01 -3.25 -3.84
C ALA A 131 -20.97 -2.66 -4.90
N LEU A 132 -20.71 -1.45 -5.39
CA LEU A 132 -21.48 -0.85 -6.47
C LEU A 132 -21.35 -1.62 -7.79
N HIS A 133 -20.15 -2.10 -8.11
CA HIS A 133 -19.90 -2.83 -9.35
C HIS A 133 -20.69 -4.14 -9.41
N TYR A 134 -20.63 -4.92 -8.32
CA TYR A 134 -21.24 -6.26 -8.22
C TYR A 134 -22.70 -6.25 -7.75
N GLU A 135 -23.26 -5.12 -7.29
CA GLU A 135 -24.68 -5.02 -6.93
C GLU A 135 -25.59 -5.25 -8.17
N THR A 136 -26.56 -6.14 -8.00
CA THR A 136 -27.48 -6.58 -9.06
C THR A 136 -28.82 -5.87 -9.00
N ASP A 137 -29.29 -5.50 -7.79
CA ASP A 137 -30.53 -4.76 -7.62
C ASP A 137 -30.35 -3.29 -8.03
N VAL A 138 -31.10 -2.87 -9.05
CA VAL A 138 -31.05 -1.52 -9.62
C VAL A 138 -31.32 -0.44 -8.57
N ARG A 139 -32.30 -0.65 -7.68
CA ARG A 139 -32.67 0.36 -6.67
C ARG A 139 -31.58 0.51 -5.62
N ARG A 140 -31.04 -0.61 -5.11
CA ARG A 140 -29.92 -0.59 -4.16
C ARG A 140 -28.66 0.00 -4.79
N LYS A 141 -28.39 -0.34 -6.05
CA LYS A 141 -27.29 0.20 -6.83
C LYS A 141 -27.38 1.72 -6.98
N GLU A 142 -28.57 2.27 -7.21
CA GLU A 142 -28.82 3.71 -7.26
C GLU A 142 -28.48 4.39 -5.92
N VAL A 143 -28.91 3.78 -4.80
CA VAL A 143 -28.65 4.29 -3.45
C VAL A 143 -27.15 4.27 -3.14
N ILE A 144 -26.47 3.16 -3.40
CA ILE A 144 -25.03 3.02 -3.20
C ILE A 144 -24.29 4.04 -4.09
N ARG A 145 -24.68 4.18 -5.36
CA ARG A 145 -24.09 5.15 -6.30
C ARG A 145 -24.21 6.57 -5.77
N SER A 146 -25.41 6.97 -5.33
CA SER A 146 -25.64 8.30 -4.77
C SER A 146 -24.74 8.57 -3.57
N LYS A 147 -24.58 7.59 -2.68
CA LYS A 147 -23.69 7.70 -1.51
C LYS A 147 -22.21 7.76 -1.89
N VAL A 148 -21.76 6.92 -2.81
CA VAL A 148 -20.39 6.97 -3.35
C VAL A 148 -20.09 8.35 -3.92
N CYS A 149 -20.99 8.92 -4.73
CA CYS A 149 -20.80 10.27 -5.28
C CYS A 149 -20.70 11.34 -4.17
N GLN A 150 -21.53 11.26 -3.13
CA GLN A 150 -21.47 12.19 -1.99
C GLN A 150 -20.13 12.10 -1.26
N TYR A 151 -19.66 10.88 -0.95
CA TYR A 151 -18.41 10.68 -0.21
C TYR A 151 -17.19 11.06 -1.05
N VAL A 152 -17.21 10.79 -2.37
CA VAL A 152 -16.16 11.27 -3.29
C VAL A 152 -16.09 12.79 -3.31
N SER A 153 -17.23 13.47 -3.49
CA SER A 153 -17.29 14.93 -3.50
C SER A 153 -16.74 15.52 -2.19
N ARG A 154 -17.12 14.94 -1.05
CA ARG A 154 -16.64 15.42 0.24
C ARG A 154 -15.14 15.17 0.44
N ALA A 155 -14.64 14.01 0.03
CA ALA A 155 -13.21 13.70 0.07
C ALA A 155 -12.39 14.68 -0.81
N GLU A 156 -12.91 15.06 -1.98
CA GLU A 156 -12.26 16.06 -2.84
C GLU A 156 -12.21 17.45 -2.18
N GLU A 157 -13.30 17.89 -1.56
CA GLU A 157 -13.33 19.13 -0.78
C GLU A 157 -12.31 19.12 0.37
N LEU A 158 -12.30 18.04 1.17
CA LEU A 158 -11.36 17.87 2.28
C LEU A 158 -9.91 17.89 1.82
N LYS A 159 -9.61 17.29 0.66
CA LYS A 159 -8.26 17.33 0.08
C LYS A 159 -7.80 18.74 -0.25
N VAL A 160 -8.69 19.60 -0.73
CA VAL A 160 -8.40 21.02 -1.00
C VAL A 160 -8.17 21.79 0.31
N LEU A 161 -9.01 21.53 1.32
CA LEU A 161 -8.88 22.15 2.65
C LEU A 161 -7.55 21.79 3.32
N VAL A 162 -7.20 20.50 3.36
CA VAL A 162 -5.92 20.01 3.92
C VAL A 162 -4.73 20.64 3.20
N SER A 163 -4.79 20.69 1.87
CA SER A 163 -3.72 21.30 1.06
C SER A 163 -3.56 22.80 1.34
N SER A 164 -4.66 23.50 1.59
CA SER A 164 -4.67 24.93 1.91
C SER A 164 -4.14 25.20 3.32
N ASN A 165 -4.58 24.40 4.30
CA ASN A 165 -4.09 24.47 5.68
C ASN A 165 -2.57 24.25 5.75
N ASN A 166 -2.06 23.23 5.08
CA ASN A 166 -0.62 22.95 5.04
C ASN A 166 0.18 24.12 4.43
N LYS A 167 -0.39 24.84 3.46
CA LYS A 167 0.24 26.04 2.88
C LYS A 167 0.23 27.21 3.85
N SER A 168 -0.86 27.45 4.57
CA SER A 168 -0.93 28.53 5.57
C SER A 168 0.01 28.28 6.74
N LEU A 169 0.13 27.04 7.21
CA LEU A 169 1.04 26.66 8.29
C LEU A 169 2.50 26.96 7.94
N LEU A 170 2.91 26.66 6.70
CA LEU A 170 4.24 27.03 6.20
C LEU A 170 4.46 28.55 6.13
N GLN A 171 3.42 29.31 5.76
CA GLN A 171 3.49 30.78 5.76
C GLN A 171 3.57 31.37 7.17
N GLN A 172 3.04 30.66 8.17
CA GLN A 172 3.12 31.02 9.58
C GLN A 172 4.46 30.65 10.23
N GLY A 173 5.41 30.09 9.45
CA GLY A 173 6.77 29.78 9.92
C GLY A 173 6.89 28.45 10.67
N ILE A 174 5.88 27.57 10.58
CA ILE A 174 5.96 26.22 11.13
C ILE A 174 7.07 25.47 10.42
N SER A 175 7.92 24.80 11.21
CA SER A 175 9.05 24.07 10.67
C SER A 175 8.58 22.90 9.79
N SER A 176 9.34 22.57 8.75
CA SER A 176 9.04 21.42 7.88
C SER A 176 8.84 20.11 8.66
N ARG A 177 9.50 19.98 9.81
CA ARG A 177 9.40 18.83 10.73
C ARG A 177 8.06 18.80 11.48
N GLU A 178 7.61 19.92 12.01
CA GLU A 178 6.30 20.02 12.69
C GLU A 178 5.16 19.76 11.72
N LEU A 179 5.23 20.34 10.51
CA LEU A 179 4.25 20.04 9.47
C LEU A 179 4.26 18.54 9.10
N LEU A 180 5.43 17.92 9.00
CA LEU A 180 5.53 16.49 8.73
C LEU A 180 4.86 15.66 9.84
N LYS A 181 5.02 16.04 11.11
CA LYS A 181 4.31 15.39 12.23
C LYS A 181 2.81 15.57 12.14
N GLU A 182 2.33 16.79 11.85
CA GLU A 182 0.90 17.08 11.69
C GLU A 182 0.29 16.25 10.55
N MET A 183 0.98 16.19 9.41
CA MET A 183 0.57 15.37 8.26
C MET A 183 0.63 13.85 8.53
N SER A 184 1.21 13.40 9.64
CA SER A 184 1.40 11.99 9.97
C SER A 184 0.48 11.50 11.10
N GLN A 185 -0.44 12.35 11.60
CA GLN A 185 -1.36 11.98 12.67
C GLN A 185 -2.27 10.78 12.32
N ASP A 186 -2.59 10.60 11.04
CA ASP A 186 -3.35 9.46 10.50
C ASP A 186 -2.56 8.14 10.50
N LYS A 187 -1.23 8.20 10.70
CA LYS A 187 -0.33 7.04 10.71
C LYS A 187 0.42 6.95 12.03
N PRO A 188 -0.15 6.29 13.07
CA PRO A 188 0.43 6.25 14.41
C PRO A 188 1.89 5.77 14.44
N ARG A 189 2.22 4.80 13.59
CA ARG A 189 3.58 4.25 13.49
C ARG A 189 4.58 5.26 12.93
N LEU A 190 4.19 6.00 11.90
CA LEU A 190 5.02 7.07 11.32
C LEU A 190 5.16 8.22 12.33
N PHE A 191 4.06 8.60 12.99
CA PHE A 191 4.08 9.62 14.03
C PHE A 191 5.02 9.27 15.18
N ALA A 192 4.94 8.04 15.70
CA ALA A 192 5.84 7.56 16.76
C ALA A 192 7.31 7.56 16.32
N ALA A 193 7.62 7.14 15.09
CA ALA A 193 8.98 7.18 14.57
C ALA A 193 9.52 8.63 14.47
N LEU A 194 8.67 9.59 14.09
CA LEU A 194 9.02 11.02 14.07
C LEU A 194 9.22 11.61 15.47
N ASP A 195 8.50 11.11 16.48
CA ASP A 195 8.71 11.48 17.88
C ASP A 195 10.06 10.97 18.40
N VAL A 196 10.41 9.71 18.10
CA VAL A 196 11.73 9.15 18.44
C VAL A 196 12.84 9.94 17.74
N ALA A 197 12.67 10.28 16.46
CA ALA A 197 13.62 11.13 15.73
C ALA A 197 13.77 12.52 16.38
N SER A 198 12.68 13.10 16.88
CA SER A 198 12.73 14.38 17.58
C SER A 198 13.46 14.27 18.92
N ALA A 199 13.24 13.17 19.65
CA ALA A 199 13.97 12.88 20.89
C ALA A 199 15.48 12.71 20.63
N ALA A 200 15.85 12.06 19.51
CA ALA A 200 17.25 11.91 19.11
C ALA A 200 17.95 13.27 18.91
N VAL A 201 17.26 14.20 18.26
CA VAL A 201 17.76 15.58 18.03
C VAL A 201 17.95 16.34 19.33
N VAL A 202 17.01 16.21 20.27
CA VAL A 202 17.16 16.82 21.61
C VAL A 202 18.36 16.25 22.34
N LYS A 203 18.56 14.92 22.31
CA LYS A 203 19.71 14.27 22.94
C LYS A 203 21.06 14.66 22.33
N ASP A 204 21.08 14.81 21.01
CA ASP A 204 22.23 15.32 20.24
C ASP A 204 22.59 16.74 20.68
N GLU A 205 21.59 17.61 20.84
CA GLU A 205 21.77 18.99 21.32
C GLU A 205 22.17 19.08 22.81
N GLU A 206 21.72 18.14 23.64
CA GLU A 206 22.13 17.98 25.04
C GLU A 206 23.55 17.38 25.20
N GLY A 207 24.18 16.95 24.10
CA GLY A 207 25.52 16.35 24.10
C GLY A 207 25.57 14.89 24.56
N MET A 208 24.42 14.22 24.70
CA MET A 208 24.33 12.79 25.02
C MET A 208 24.53 11.94 23.77
N ALA A 209 25.78 11.87 23.29
CA ALA A 209 26.10 11.31 21.98
C ALA A 209 25.71 9.82 21.81
N ALA A 210 25.90 8.99 22.84
CA ALA A 210 25.56 7.56 22.79
C ALA A 210 24.04 7.35 22.63
N ASP A 211 23.25 7.93 23.53
CA ASP A 211 21.78 7.83 23.50
C ASP A 211 21.20 8.44 22.21
N ALA A 212 21.76 9.55 21.74
CA ALA A 212 21.33 10.19 20.50
C ALA A 212 21.56 9.28 19.28
N LEU A 213 22.73 8.63 19.17
CA LEU A 213 23.03 7.70 18.07
C LEU A 213 22.11 6.48 18.07
N ASP A 214 21.79 5.93 19.24
CA ASP A 214 20.86 4.81 19.37
C ASP A 214 19.45 5.20 18.87
N LEU A 215 18.95 6.37 19.29
CA LEU A 215 17.65 6.89 18.86
C LEU A 215 17.64 7.25 17.37
N TYR A 216 18.75 7.80 16.84
CA TYR A 216 18.89 8.05 15.40
C TYR A 216 18.83 6.74 14.62
N GLN A 217 19.55 5.70 15.05
CA GLN A 217 19.54 4.41 14.37
C GLN A 217 18.16 3.76 14.38
N GLN A 218 17.47 3.79 15.54
CA GLN A 218 16.11 3.27 15.66
C GLN A 218 15.12 4.01 14.76
N SER A 219 15.07 5.34 14.87
CA SER A 219 14.10 6.14 14.11
C SER A 219 14.38 6.11 12.61
N LEU A 220 15.63 6.21 12.17
CA LEU A 220 15.97 6.14 10.75
C LEU A 220 15.61 4.78 10.13
N GLY A 221 15.81 3.69 10.86
CA GLY A 221 15.42 2.35 10.40
C GLY A 221 13.92 2.25 10.10
N GLU A 222 13.09 2.76 11.00
CA GLU A 222 11.63 2.78 10.80
C GLU A 222 11.21 3.78 9.70
N LEU A 223 11.77 4.99 9.69
CA LEU A 223 11.40 6.03 8.72
C LEU A 223 11.76 5.65 7.28
N ILE A 224 12.90 4.99 7.05
CA ILE A 224 13.29 4.49 5.72
C ILE A 224 12.33 3.42 5.22
N LEU A 225 11.94 2.49 6.09
CA LEU A 225 10.95 1.46 5.75
C LEU A 225 9.61 2.10 5.38
N MET A 226 9.14 3.07 6.18
CA MET A 226 7.89 3.79 5.92
C MET A 226 7.94 4.63 4.64
N LEU A 227 9.08 5.24 4.31
CA LEU A 227 9.26 6.00 3.08
C LEU A 227 9.02 5.17 1.81
N SER A 228 9.38 3.87 1.84
CA SER A 228 9.18 2.95 0.72
C SER A 228 7.69 2.66 0.45
N ALA A 229 6.89 2.66 1.53
CA ALA A 229 5.45 2.43 1.49
C ALA A 229 4.63 3.73 1.36
N GLU A 230 5.28 4.90 1.38
CA GLU A 230 4.59 6.19 1.34
C GLU A 230 4.19 6.56 -0.10
N PRO A 231 2.90 6.87 -0.37
CA PRO A 231 2.48 7.28 -1.70
C PRO A 231 3.14 8.59 -2.14
N ALA A 232 3.20 8.82 -3.46
CA ALA A 232 3.72 10.07 -4.00
C ALA A 232 2.89 11.26 -3.49
N GLY A 233 3.57 12.28 -2.96
CA GLY A 233 2.93 13.47 -2.44
C GLY A 233 3.82 14.25 -1.48
N ARG A 234 3.28 15.35 -0.96
CA ARG A 234 4.02 16.30 -0.13
C ARG A 234 4.59 15.68 1.15
N ARG A 235 3.83 14.79 1.81
CA ARG A 235 4.30 14.08 3.01
C ARG A 235 5.55 13.26 2.73
N ARG A 236 5.60 12.57 1.58
CA ARG A 236 6.75 11.78 1.15
C ARG A 236 7.98 12.66 0.88
N GLU A 237 7.79 13.81 0.24
CA GLU A 237 8.88 14.78 0.01
C GLU A 237 9.47 15.28 1.33
N LEU A 238 8.61 15.67 2.28
CA LEU A 238 9.01 16.13 3.60
C LEU A 238 9.70 15.02 4.39
N LEU A 239 9.15 13.80 4.37
CA LEU A 239 9.75 12.63 5.02
C LEU A 239 11.13 12.31 4.47
N HIS A 240 11.30 12.33 3.14
CA HIS A 240 12.60 12.12 2.52
C HIS A 240 13.61 13.21 2.92
N ALA A 241 13.21 14.48 2.91
CA ALA A 241 14.07 15.59 3.33
C ALA A 241 14.47 15.51 4.81
N GLU A 242 13.53 15.08 5.68
CA GLU A 242 13.78 14.89 7.10
C GLU A 242 14.77 13.73 7.34
N ILE A 243 14.58 12.58 6.68
CA ILE A 243 15.50 11.43 6.76
C ILE A 243 16.91 11.86 6.35
N GLN A 244 17.07 12.61 5.26
CA GLN A 244 18.37 13.11 4.81
C GLN A 244 19.02 14.04 5.84
N THR A 245 18.23 14.88 6.51
CA THR A 245 18.71 15.76 7.58
C THR A 245 19.18 14.95 8.80
N LEU A 246 18.39 13.98 9.24
CA LEU A 246 18.69 13.11 10.37
C LEU A 246 19.93 12.24 10.12
N MET A 247 20.07 11.67 8.91
CA MET A 247 21.26 10.90 8.52
C MET A 247 22.54 11.74 8.63
N LYS A 248 22.53 12.96 8.07
CA LYS A 248 23.69 13.87 8.15
C LYS A 248 24.06 14.22 9.59
N ARG A 249 23.06 14.45 10.46
CA ARG A 249 23.31 14.72 11.89
C ARG A 249 23.93 13.50 12.58
N ALA A 250 23.37 12.32 12.37
CA ALA A 250 23.87 11.08 12.96
C ALA A 250 25.30 10.75 12.49
N GLU A 251 25.60 10.93 11.20
CA GLU A 251 26.95 10.75 10.64
C GLU A 251 27.95 11.72 11.26
N PHE A 252 27.59 13.01 11.34
CA PHE A 252 28.44 14.03 11.95
C PHE A 252 28.71 13.75 13.43
N LEU A 253 27.68 13.37 14.19
CA LEU A 253 27.82 13.00 15.60
C LEU A 253 28.73 11.77 15.77
N LYS A 254 28.56 10.75 14.92
CA LYS A 254 29.39 9.55 14.92
C LYS A 254 30.87 9.85 14.64
N GLU A 255 31.15 10.75 13.71
CA GLU A 255 32.53 11.22 13.44
C GLU A 255 33.14 11.99 14.60
N GLN A 256 32.34 12.75 15.35
CA GLN A 256 32.85 13.45 16.53
C GLN A 256 33.21 12.47 17.65
N VAL A 257 32.34 11.48 17.91
CA VAL A 257 32.60 10.45 18.93
C VAL A 257 33.84 9.63 18.55
N SER A 258 34.01 9.26 17.28
CA SER A 258 35.18 8.47 16.84
C SER A 258 36.51 9.22 16.88
N LYS A 259 36.51 10.56 16.91
CA LYS A 259 37.72 11.39 17.04
C LYS A 259 38.14 11.65 18.49
N VAL A 260 37.24 11.44 19.45
CA VAL A 260 37.47 11.69 20.88
C VAL A 260 37.99 10.44 21.61
N GLN A 261 38.00 9.28 20.93
CA GLN A 261 38.32 7.96 21.48
C GLN A 261 39.64 7.44 20.92
#